data_AF-A0A267ES26-F1
#
_entry.id   AF-A0A267ES26-F1
#
_cell.length_a   1.000
_cell.length_b   1.000
_cell.length_c   1.000
_cell.angle_alpha   90.00
_cell.angle_beta   90.00
_cell.angle_gamma   90.00
#
_symmetry.space_group_name_H-M   'P 1'
#
loop_
_entity.id
_entity.type
_entity.pdbx_description
1 polymer ?
#
loop_
_entity_poly.entity_id
_entity_poly.type
_entity_poly.pdbx_seq_one_letter_code
_entity_poly.pdbx_strand_id
1 'polypeptide(L)'
;EKLEESREATEEPPEAGCDSEAEYEELEPRLKYHRVGQGNTDLPRILDKDFITCLAVHSKFICVGTNWGNIYILDHMGNNIQGRSLSGHSTTVNQISVDEKGEYLASCSMDERVIIHNLFNKKTYSTLKLDKPVYAVAISPNFAATQSYVTGDDRLILVEPGFIKKQHRVLAEARPNCGAIRCIVWANSLVVWGTEEGVRAYCLVERRSLTSLPRPATETDRTAAFIQASDEANFIAAFRRSVYICRIAPDPNSGRRVGQIVASFSFPMTVCGICGFGKELLLLSQKEKEKPQLHLVEPGIDTYVELAIEELKVRGFERYSPANFRFEQLRSEGMYFIVCPKDIICAQQRDRSDHLQWLLSRGKFKQALDDVQQGGSIGEFTAASVGRKYIDHLLSVGQFGQAAELCQTVLSGKEEWEAMAYQFHQAGCTSALARHLPKSKPQLDTSVYDLVLNEVFKTDREQFLELINSWPSNLFSVRAVTRVVAEDLSRQPNDQILNRCLARLYELSVSTRRR
;
A
#
# COMPACT_ATOMS: atom_id res chain seq x y z
N GLU A 1 -64.78 -34.95 -22.45
CA GLU A 1 -63.44 -34.99 -23.05
C GLU A 1 -62.41 -34.84 -21.95
N LYS A 2 -61.61 -35.88 -21.75
CA LYS A 2 -60.56 -36.01 -20.74
C LYS A 2 -59.24 -36.12 -21.50
N LEU A 3 -58.21 -35.46 -20.96
CA LEU A 3 -56.78 -35.84 -20.92
C LEU A 3 -56.12 -36.33 -22.22
N GLU A 4 -55.07 -35.62 -22.65
CA GLU A 4 -53.81 -36.28 -23.01
C GLU A 4 -52.63 -35.30 -22.86
N GLU A 5 -51.75 -35.62 -21.91
CA GLU A 5 -50.42 -35.05 -21.72
C GLU A 5 -49.47 -35.63 -22.78
N SER A 6 -48.63 -34.80 -23.39
CA SER A 6 -47.39 -35.26 -24.04
C SER A 6 -46.21 -34.53 -23.39
N ARG A 7 -45.40 -35.31 -22.68
CA ARG A 7 -44.11 -34.92 -22.08
C ARG A 7 -43.03 -35.19 -23.13
N GLU A 8 -42.35 -34.15 -23.60
CA GLU A 8 -41.03 -34.30 -24.21
C GLU A 8 -39.97 -34.09 -23.13
N ALA A 9 -39.17 -35.13 -22.89
CA ALA A 9 -38.02 -35.11 -22.02
C ALA A 9 -36.80 -34.65 -22.82
N THR A 10 -36.25 -33.49 -22.51
CA THR A 10 -34.89 -33.10 -22.87
C THR A 10 -33.95 -33.48 -21.73
N GLU A 11 -33.08 -34.45 -21.99
CA GLU A 11 -31.98 -34.87 -21.11
C GLU A 11 -30.98 -33.71 -20.97
N GLU A 12 -30.76 -33.23 -19.74
CA GLU A 12 -29.63 -32.38 -19.40
C GLU A 12 -28.36 -33.24 -19.28
N PRO A 13 -27.21 -32.81 -19.83
CA PRO A 13 -25.96 -33.55 -19.69
C PRO A 13 -25.47 -33.50 -18.23
N PRO A 14 -24.83 -34.57 -17.74
CA PRO A 14 -24.42 -34.68 -16.34
C PRO A 14 -23.38 -33.61 -16.00
N GLU A 15 -23.66 -32.85 -14.93
CA GLU A 15 -22.71 -31.95 -14.30
C GLU A 15 -21.43 -32.72 -13.97
N ALA A 16 -20.34 -32.36 -14.63
CA ALA A 16 -19.01 -32.79 -14.26
C ALA A 16 -18.66 -32.11 -12.92
N GLY A 17 -19.02 -32.78 -11.82
CA GLY A 17 -18.53 -32.47 -10.48
C GLY A 17 -17.01 -32.68 -10.46
N CYS A 18 -16.28 -31.61 -10.76
CA CYS A 18 -14.86 -31.49 -10.50
C CYS A 18 -14.68 -30.42 -9.42
N ASP A 19 -15.17 -30.70 -8.21
CA ASP A 19 -14.72 -30.01 -7.01
C ASP A 19 -13.35 -30.58 -6.63
N SER A 20 -12.33 -30.21 -7.41
CA SER A 20 -11.02 -30.04 -6.81
C SER A 20 -11.07 -28.68 -6.10
N GLU A 21 -11.31 -28.68 -4.79
CA GLU A 21 -11.00 -27.54 -3.93
C GLU A 21 -9.47 -27.32 -4.01
N ALA A 22 -9.01 -26.66 -5.07
CA ALA A 22 -7.71 -26.05 -5.07
C ALA A 22 -7.73 -25.03 -3.94
N GLU A 23 -6.92 -25.26 -2.90
CA GLU A 23 -6.65 -24.22 -1.89
C GLU A 23 -6.18 -22.99 -2.65
N TYR A 24 -7.07 -21.99 -2.77
CA TYR A 24 -6.69 -20.69 -3.30
C TYR A 24 -5.67 -20.12 -2.33
N GLU A 25 -4.39 -20.15 -2.71
CA GLU A 25 -3.36 -19.44 -1.95
C GLU A 25 -3.76 -17.97 -1.89
N GLU A 26 -4.18 -17.51 -0.70
CA GLU A 26 -4.54 -16.12 -0.49
C GLU A 26 -3.33 -15.24 -0.82
N LEU A 27 -3.45 -14.49 -1.92
CA LEU A 27 -2.42 -13.57 -2.36
C LEU A 27 -2.30 -12.43 -1.34
N GLU A 28 -1.06 -12.02 -1.06
CA GLU A 28 -0.84 -10.85 -0.23
C GLU A 28 -1.44 -9.60 -0.89
N PRO A 29 -2.29 -8.83 -0.19
CA PRO A 29 -2.80 -7.57 -0.71
C PRO A 29 -1.66 -6.62 -1.03
N ARG A 30 -1.77 -5.77 -2.05
CA ARG A 30 -0.71 -4.78 -2.38
C ARG A 30 -0.96 -3.40 -1.77
N LEU A 31 -2.18 -3.16 -1.31
CA LEU A 31 -2.63 -1.91 -0.73
C LEU A 31 -3.16 -2.12 0.69
N LYS A 32 -3.04 -1.09 1.51
CA LYS A 32 -3.76 -0.95 2.79
C LYS A 32 -4.62 0.31 2.74
N TYR A 33 -5.76 0.30 3.42
CA TYR A 33 -6.76 1.36 3.28
C TYR A 33 -7.04 2.05 4.61
N HIS A 34 -7.20 3.36 4.54
CA HIS A 34 -7.80 4.13 5.62
C HIS A 34 -8.76 5.16 5.04
N ARG A 35 -9.83 5.46 5.78
CA ARG A 35 -10.74 6.56 5.41
C ARG A 35 -10.16 7.86 5.96
N VAL A 36 -10.10 8.89 5.12
CA VAL A 36 -9.73 10.24 5.55
C VAL A 36 -10.92 10.83 6.31
N GLY A 37 -10.66 11.54 7.40
CA GLY A 37 -11.71 12.12 8.23
C GLY A 37 -12.31 11.15 9.25
N GLN A 38 -11.58 10.13 9.68
CA GLN A 38 -12.01 9.30 10.82
C GLN A 38 -11.85 10.05 12.15
N GLY A 39 -12.62 9.67 13.17
CA GLY A 39 -12.56 10.30 14.49
C GLY A 39 -13.09 11.75 14.49
N ASN A 40 -12.52 12.59 15.36
CA ASN A 40 -12.99 13.96 15.60
C ASN A 40 -12.29 15.01 14.71
N THR A 41 -12.22 14.74 13.40
CA THR A 41 -11.58 15.60 12.39
C THR A 41 -12.58 16.60 11.77
N ASP A 42 -12.10 17.52 10.94
CA ASP A 42 -12.94 18.57 10.33
C ASP A 42 -13.67 18.12 9.07
N LEU A 43 -13.10 17.18 8.30
CA LEU A 43 -13.68 16.71 7.04
C LEU A 43 -15.14 16.26 7.19
N PRO A 44 -15.55 15.42 8.15
CA PRO A 44 -16.96 15.05 8.31
C PRO A 44 -17.89 16.26 8.47
N ARG A 45 -17.49 17.28 9.26
CA ARG A 45 -18.29 18.49 9.48
C ARG A 45 -18.42 19.35 8.22
N ILE A 46 -17.38 19.36 7.38
CA ILE A 46 -17.40 20.00 6.06
C ILE A 46 -18.39 19.24 5.16
N LEU A 47 -18.31 17.91 5.17
CA LEU A 47 -19.16 17.03 4.35
C LEU A 47 -20.61 16.95 4.83
N ASP A 48 -20.93 17.36 6.06
CA ASP A 48 -22.33 17.50 6.47
C ASP A 48 -23.01 18.69 5.78
N LYS A 49 -22.23 19.76 5.53
CA LYS A 49 -22.73 21.02 4.96
C LYS A 49 -22.69 21.04 3.44
N ASP A 50 -21.65 20.48 2.84
CA ASP A 50 -21.38 20.56 1.41
C ASP A 50 -20.87 19.21 0.88
N PHE A 51 -20.58 19.07 -0.41
CA PHE A 51 -20.02 17.85 -0.99
C PHE A 51 -18.82 18.12 -1.88
N ILE A 52 -17.93 17.14 -1.95
CA ILE A 52 -16.67 17.20 -2.70
C ILE A 52 -16.96 17.12 -4.20
N THR A 53 -16.29 17.96 -4.97
CA THR A 53 -16.38 17.98 -6.44
C THR A 53 -15.03 17.78 -7.12
N CYS A 54 -13.94 18.18 -6.46
CA CYS A 54 -12.57 17.91 -6.89
C CYS A 54 -11.62 17.80 -5.69
N LEU A 55 -10.48 17.15 -5.93
CA LEU A 55 -9.42 16.99 -4.94
C LEU A 55 -8.07 17.18 -5.64
N ALA A 56 -7.10 17.78 -4.96
CA ALA A 56 -5.70 17.79 -5.36
C ALA A 56 -4.85 17.33 -4.17
N VAL A 57 -3.77 16.61 -4.44
CA VAL A 57 -2.91 16.02 -3.40
C VAL A 57 -1.52 16.61 -3.48
N HIS A 58 -0.96 16.94 -2.31
CA HIS A 58 0.42 17.35 -2.13
C HIS A 58 1.02 16.53 -0.96
N SER A 59 2.35 16.40 -0.89
CA SER A 59 3.03 15.66 0.19
C SER A 59 2.79 16.22 1.60
N LYS A 60 2.30 17.46 1.69
CA LYS A 60 2.05 18.16 2.96
C LYS A 60 0.57 18.26 3.33
N PHE A 61 -0.34 18.12 2.36
CA PHE A 61 -1.77 18.37 2.55
C PHE A 61 -2.59 17.86 1.36
N ILE A 62 -3.90 17.76 1.55
CA ILE A 62 -4.88 17.62 0.48
C ILE A 62 -5.72 18.90 0.34
N CYS A 63 -6.14 19.21 -0.88
CA CYS A 63 -7.03 20.32 -1.18
C CYS A 63 -8.39 19.77 -1.63
N VAL A 64 -9.45 20.17 -0.95
CA VAL A 64 -10.82 19.73 -1.24
C VAL A 64 -11.60 20.92 -1.79
N GLY A 65 -12.04 20.82 -3.04
CA GLY A 65 -12.98 21.75 -3.64
C GLY A 65 -14.40 21.24 -3.51
N THR A 66 -15.34 22.15 -3.21
CA THR A 66 -16.74 21.78 -2.95
C THR A 66 -17.72 22.40 -3.92
N ASN A 67 -18.97 21.91 -3.84
CA ASN A 67 -20.05 22.38 -4.69
C ASN A 67 -20.48 23.82 -4.43
N TRP A 68 -20.35 24.34 -3.22
CA TRP A 68 -20.64 25.76 -2.93
C TRP A 68 -19.46 26.71 -3.14
N GLY A 69 -18.38 26.25 -3.79
CA GLY A 69 -17.25 27.11 -4.12
C GLY A 69 -16.22 27.28 -3.01
N ASN A 70 -16.30 26.47 -1.96
CA ASN A 70 -15.28 26.48 -0.91
C ASN A 70 -14.10 25.60 -1.30
N ILE A 71 -12.91 26.03 -0.90
CA ILE A 71 -11.69 25.24 -0.99
C ILE A 71 -11.13 25.06 0.41
N TYR A 72 -10.96 23.82 0.84
CA TYR A 72 -10.40 23.47 2.14
C TYR A 72 -9.00 22.88 1.96
N ILE A 73 -8.07 23.30 2.80
CA ILE A 73 -6.73 22.69 2.87
C ILE A 73 -6.69 21.86 4.14
N LEU A 74 -6.53 20.54 3.98
CA LEU A 74 -6.59 19.57 5.06
C LEU A 74 -5.26 18.82 5.15
N ASP A 75 -4.90 18.33 6.34
CA ASP A 75 -3.90 17.27 6.43
C ASP A 75 -4.45 15.96 5.80
N HIS A 76 -3.60 14.96 5.62
CA HIS A 76 -3.99 13.68 5.03
C HIS A 76 -4.96 12.87 5.91
N MET A 77 -5.20 13.31 7.16
CA MET A 77 -6.18 12.73 8.09
C MET A 77 -7.53 13.45 8.05
N GLY A 78 -7.64 14.61 7.40
CA GLY A 78 -8.87 15.39 7.24
C GLY A 78 -9.05 16.55 8.24
N ASN A 79 -8.01 16.99 8.93
CA ASN A 79 -8.04 18.20 9.78
C ASN A 79 -7.73 19.45 8.96
N ASN A 80 -8.44 20.55 9.21
CA ASN A 80 -8.23 21.79 8.48
C ASN A 80 -6.99 22.53 8.99
N ILE A 81 -5.91 22.52 8.21
CA ILE A 81 -4.64 23.14 8.59
C ILE A 81 -4.63 24.67 8.48
N GLN A 82 -5.60 25.26 7.77
CA GLN A 82 -5.70 26.72 7.62
C GLN A 82 -6.74 27.37 8.54
N GLY A 83 -7.55 26.59 9.25
CA GLY A 83 -8.60 27.05 10.16
C GLY A 83 -9.83 27.66 9.47
N ARG A 84 -9.77 27.95 8.17
CA ARG A 84 -10.88 28.46 7.34
C ARG A 84 -10.76 27.99 5.90
N SER A 85 -11.84 28.04 5.12
CA SER A 85 -11.78 27.83 3.68
C SER A 85 -11.09 28.99 2.97
N LEU A 86 -10.45 28.70 1.84
CA LEU A 86 -10.11 29.70 0.85
C LEU A 86 -11.40 30.03 0.09
N SER A 87 -11.84 31.28 0.22
CA SER A 87 -13.04 31.79 -0.40
C SER A 87 -12.68 32.62 -1.64
N GLY A 88 -13.54 32.56 -2.65
CA GLY A 88 -13.34 33.31 -3.90
C GLY A 88 -14.29 32.88 -5.01
N HIS A 89 -14.69 31.60 -5.00
CA HIS A 89 -15.72 31.09 -5.90
C HIS A 89 -17.12 31.21 -5.31
N SER A 90 -18.11 31.44 -6.16
CA SER A 90 -19.53 31.54 -5.76
C SER A 90 -20.36 30.30 -6.08
N THR A 91 -19.74 29.26 -6.66
CA THR A 91 -20.38 28.02 -7.11
C THR A 91 -19.32 26.92 -7.24
N THR A 92 -19.71 25.74 -7.72
CA THR A 92 -18.92 24.52 -7.80
C THR A 92 -17.48 24.74 -8.23
N VAL A 93 -16.53 24.26 -7.43
CA VAL A 93 -15.12 24.17 -7.82
C VAL A 93 -14.93 22.93 -8.69
N ASN A 94 -14.55 23.12 -9.96
CA ASN A 94 -14.48 22.04 -10.93
C ASN A 94 -13.13 21.32 -10.92
N GLN A 95 -12.03 22.05 -10.78
CA GLN A 95 -10.68 21.50 -10.70
C GLN A 95 -9.81 22.38 -9.80
N ILE A 96 -8.88 21.74 -9.10
CA ILE A 96 -7.81 22.35 -8.32
C ILE A 96 -6.48 21.80 -8.83
N SER A 97 -5.46 22.65 -8.91
CA SER A 97 -4.09 22.27 -9.24
C SER A 97 -3.12 23.00 -8.32
N VAL A 98 -2.13 22.28 -7.79
CA VAL A 98 -1.16 22.80 -6.81
C VAL A 98 0.23 22.71 -7.43
N ASP A 99 1.08 23.69 -7.15
CA ASP A 99 2.48 23.66 -7.60
C ASP A 99 3.31 22.65 -6.79
N GLU A 100 4.48 22.28 -7.31
CA GLU A 100 5.30 21.20 -6.73
C GLU A 100 5.78 21.50 -5.30
N LYS A 101 5.91 22.78 -4.95
CA LYS A 101 6.33 23.21 -3.60
C LYS A 101 5.17 23.29 -2.61
N GLY A 102 3.93 23.32 -3.10
CA GLY A 102 2.73 23.54 -2.30
C GLY A 102 2.59 24.97 -1.80
N GLU A 103 3.07 25.95 -2.56
CA GLU A 103 3.02 27.39 -2.24
C GLU A 103 1.86 28.09 -2.92
N TYR A 104 1.47 27.61 -4.10
CA TYR A 104 0.44 28.21 -4.94
C TYR A 104 -0.59 27.17 -5.37
N LEU A 105 -1.84 27.61 -5.42
CA LEU A 105 -2.98 26.79 -5.82
C LEU A 105 -3.79 27.53 -6.86
N ALA A 106 -4.08 26.87 -7.97
CA ALA A 106 -5.05 27.30 -8.97
C ALA A 106 -6.37 26.57 -8.78
N SER A 107 -7.48 27.29 -8.87
CA SER A 107 -8.83 26.73 -8.85
C SER A 107 -9.68 27.34 -9.96
N CYS A 108 -10.61 26.57 -10.50
CA CYS A 108 -11.57 27.03 -11.49
C CYS A 108 -13.00 26.60 -11.15
N SER A 109 -13.98 27.35 -11.63
CA SER A 109 -15.38 27.17 -11.23
C SER A 109 -16.37 27.53 -12.34
N MET A 110 -17.62 27.12 -12.13
CA MET A 110 -18.75 27.51 -12.97
C MET A 110 -19.07 29.01 -12.89
N ASP A 111 -18.48 29.76 -11.94
CA ASP A 111 -18.61 31.22 -11.84
C ASP A 111 -17.74 32.00 -12.85
N GLU A 112 -17.23 31.31 -13.86
CA GLU A 112 -16.40 31.86 -14.95
C GLU A 112 -15.02 32.33 -14.48
N ARG A 113 -14.60 31.99 -13.24
CA ARG A 113 -13.33 32.45 -12.69
C ARG A 113 -12.30 31.34 -12.60
N VAL A 114 -11.05 31.76 -12.80
CA VAL A 114 -9.85 31.05 -12.36
C VAL A 114 -9.19 31.90 -11.29
N ILE A 115 -8.92 31.30 -10.13
CA ILE A 115 -8.34 31.99 -8.99
C ILE A 115 -7.02 31.30 -8.64
N ILE A 116 -5.96 32.09 -8.53
CA ILE A 116 -4.67 31.66 -7.99
C ILE A 116 -4.57 32.16 -6.55
N HIS A 117 -4.33 31.25 -5.62
CA HIS A 117 -4.09 31.53 -4.22
C HIS A 117 -2.61 31.35 -3.88
N ASN A 118 -2.08 32.23 -3.03
CA ASN A 118 -0.82 31.98 -2.33
C ASN A 118 -1.15 31.38 -0.95
N LEU A 119 -0.68 30.16 -0.71
CA LEU A 119 -1.02 29.39 0.49
C LEU A 119 -0.25 29.85 1.73
N PHE A 120 0.90 30.53 1.56
CA PHE A 120 1.68 31.08 2.67
C PHE A 120 0.96 32.25 3.36
N ASN A 121 0.51 33.23 2.58
CA ASN A 121 -0.15 34.43 3.12
C ASN A 121 -1.69 34.37 3.08
N LYS A 122 -2.25 33.26 2.56
CA LYS A 122 -3.70 33.01 2.44
C LYS A 122 -4.44 34.10 1.66
N LYS A 123 -3.78 34.72 0.67
CA LYS A 123 -4.37 35.75 -0.19
C LYS A 123 -4.55 35.24 -1.61
N THR A 124 -5.57 35.77 -2.28
CA THR A 124 -5.71 35.68 -3.73
C THR A 124 -4.53 36.39 -4.39
N TYR A 125 -3.74 35.64 -5.14
CA TYR A 125 -2.63 36.14 -5.94
C TYR A 125 -3.13 36.80 -7.23
N SER A 126 -4.07 36.13 -7.93
CA SER A 126 -4.69 36.70 -9.13
C SER A 126 -6.03 36.04 -9.44
N THR A 127 -6.92 36.80 -10.06
CA THR A 127 -8.19 36.30 -10.59
C THR A 127 -8.27 36.60 -12.07
N LEU A 128 -8.63 35.59 -12.85
CA LEU A 128 -9.01 35.71 -14.26
C LEU A 128 -10.49 35.42 -14.38
N LYS A 129 -11.24 36.33 -15.00
CA LYS A 129 -12.62 36.10 -15.41
C LYS A 129 -12.66 35.79 -16.90
N LEU A 130 -13.34 34.71 -17.26
CA LEU A 130 -13.65 34.32 -18.63
C LEU A 130 -15.13 34.60 -18.94
N ASP A 131 -15.54 34.39 -20.19
CA ASP A 131 -16.93 34.61 -20.64
C ASP A 131 -17.80 33.34 -20.55
N LYS A 132 -17.22 32.23 -20.06
CA LYS A 132 -17.88 30.92 -19.95
C LYS A 132 -17.45 30.20 -18.67
N PRO A 133 -18.27 29.27 -18.16
CA PRO A 133 -17.90 28.37 -17.06
C PRO A 133 -16.57 27.66 -17.31
N VAL A 134 -15.73 27.56 -16.29
CA VAL A 134 -14.38 27.00 -16.40
C VAL A 134 -14.32 25.66 -15.70
N TYR A 135 -14.05 24.60 -16.47
CA TYR A 135 -14.07 23.23 -15.96
C TYR A 135 -12.69 22.69 -15.59
N ALA A 136 -11.63 23.26 -16.17
CA ALA A 136 -10.28 22.74 -16.00
C ALA A 136 -9.23 23.83 -15.85
N VAL A 137 -8.25 23.56 -15.00
CA VAL A 137 -7.08 24.41 -14.77
C VAL A 137 -5.88 23.56 -14.35
N ALA A 138 -4.69 23.93 -14.81
CA ALA A 138 -3.44 23.38 -14.34
C ALA A 138 -2.41 24.50 -14.11
N ILE A 139 -1.83 24.56 -12.92
CA ILE A 139 -0.77 25.51 -12.58
C ILE A 139 0.59 24.96 -13.01
N SER A 140 1.52 25.85 -13.35
CA SER A 140 2.90 25.43 -13.62
C SER A 140 3.51 24.76 -12.38
N PRO A 141 4.23 23.62 -12.52
CA PRO A 141 4.89 22.96 -11.39
C PRO A 141 5.83 23.88 -10.60
N ASN A 142 6.47 24.84 -11.26
CA ASN A 142 7.30 25.88 -10.65
C ASN A 142 6.67 27.27 -10.83
N PHE A 143 5.45 27.44 -10.30
CA PHE A 143 4.68 28.67 -10.46
C PHE A 143 5.39 29.90 -9.91
N ALA A 144 6.14 29.77 -8.81
CA ALA A 144 6.89 30.90 -8.25
C ALA A 144 7.83 31.56 -9.29
N ALA A 145 8.44 30.75 -10.16
CA ALA A 145 9.35 31.22 -11.20
C ALA A 145 8.62 31.62 -12.49
N THR A 146 7.67 30.80 -12.95
CA THR A 146 7.01 31.01 -14.26
C THR A 146 5.84 31.97 -14.19
N GLN A 147 5.14 31.99 -13.04
CA GLN A 147 3.85 32.65 -12.81
C GLN A 147 2.80 32.31 -13.89
N SER A 148 2.92 31.12 -14.47
CA SER A 148 2.09 30.66 -15.59
C SER A 148 1.13 29.54 -15.19
N TYR A 149 -0.04 29.52 -15.81
CA TYR A 149 -1.04 28.46 -15.66
C TYR A 149 -1.81 28.28 -16.97
N VAL A 150 -2.36 27.09 -17.18
CA VAL A 150 -3.19 26.76 -18.34
C VAL A 150 -4.62 26.55 -17.88
N THR A 151 -5.56 27.11 -18.64
CA THR A 151 -7.00 27.02 -18.41
C THR A 151 -7.71 27.09 -19.75
N GLY A 152 -9.03 26.91 -19.80
CA GLY A 152 -9.74 27.14 -21.05
C GLY A 152 -11.23 26.89 -21.00
N ASP A 153 -11.90 27.36 -22.04
CA ASP A 153 -13.28 27.03 -22.39
C ASP A 153 -13.31 26.02 -23.56
N ASP A 154 -13.52 26.46 -24.79
CA ASP A 154 -13.27 25.69 -26.03
C ASP A 154 -11.83 25.89 -26.53
N ARG A 155 -11.10 26.84 -25.95
CA ARG A 155 -9.71 27.16 -26.29
C ARG A 155 -8.80 26.88 -25.12
N LEU A 156 -7.68 26.21 -25.38
CA LEU A 156 -6.61 26.01 -24.41
C LEU A 156 -5.80 27.30 -24.31
N ILE A 157 -5.89 27.99 -23.19
CA ILE A 157 -5.28 29.30 -22.95
C ILE A 157 -4.13 29.13 -21.95
N LEU A 158 -2.94 29.50 -22.37
CA LEU A 158 -1.81 29.75 -21.47
C LEU A 158 -1.90 31.18 -20.97
N VAL A 159 -1.88 31.34 -19.65
CA VAL A 159 -1.74 32.64 -19.00
C VAL A 159 -0.33 32.74 -18.47
N GLU A 160 0.41 33.76 -18.89
CA GLU A 160 1.81 33.98 -18.55
C GLU A 160 2.08 35.46 -18.20
N PRO A 161 3.17 35.79 -17.51
CA PRO A 161 3.57 37.18 -17.28
C PRO A 161 3.74 37.94 -18.59
N GLY A 162 3.18 39.15 -18.64
CA GLY A 162 3.50 40.12 -19.69
C GLY A 162 4.17 41.34 -19.10
N PHE A 163 4.62 42.24 -19.98
CA PHE A 163 5.32 43.46 -19.59
C PHE A 163 4.50 44.42 -18.70
N ILE A 164 3.16 44.42 -18.83
CA ILE A 164 2.26 45.34 -18.11
C ILE A 164 1.06 44.59 -17.51
N LYS A 165 0.46 43.67 -18.27
CA LYS A 165 -0.63 42.79 -17.83
C LYS A 165 -0.28 41.35 -18.17
N LYS A 166 -0.94 40.40 -17.51
CA LYS A 166 -0.85 38.98 -17.89
C LYS A 166 -1.20 38.82 -19.37
N GLN A 167 -0.41 38.02 -20.07
CA GLN A 167 -0.65 37.66 -21.46
C GLN A 167 -1.48 36.38 -21.52
N HIS A 168 -2.47 36.37 -22.40
CA HIS A 168 -3.35 35.23 -22.61
C HIS A 168 -3.09 34.70 -24.02
N ARG A 169 -2.39 33.56 -24.12
CA ARG A 169 -2.04 32.95 -25.41
C ARG A 169 -2.90 31.71 -25.64
N VAL A 170 -3.65 31.70 -26.74
CA VAL A 170 -4.33 30.48 -27.20
C VAL A 170 -3.27 29.52 -27.73
N LEU A 171 -3.10 28.38 -27.06
CA LEU A 171 -2.15 27.33 -27.44
C LEU A 171 -2.74 26.39 -28.49
N ALA A 172 -4.01 26.06 -28.34
CA ALA A 172 -4.76 25.17 -29.21
C ALA A 172 -6.25 25.47 -29.08
N GLU A 173 -6.99 25.27 -30.17
CA GLU A 173 -8.45 25.32 -30.14
C GLU A 173 -8.98 23.88 -30.18
N ALA A 174 -10.00 23.59 -29.39
CA ALA A 174 -10.82 22.43 -29.68
C ALA A 174 -11.45 22.68 -31.06
N ARG A 175 -11.47 21.67 -31.95
CA ARG A 175 -12.11 21.88 -33.28
C ARG A 175 -13.54 22.38 -33.06
N PRO A 176 -14.11 23.16 -34.00
CA PRO A 176 -15.50 23.60 -33.89
C PRO A 176 -16.41 22.43 -33.48
N ASN A 177 -17.23 22.65 -32.46
CA ASN A 177 -18.16 21.67 -31.87
C ASN A 177 -17.54 20.49 -31.07
N CYS A 178 -16.26 20.53 -30.69
CA CYS A 178 -15.63 19.47 -29.86
C CYS A 178 -16.01 19.50 -28.37
N GLY A 179 -16.84 20.45 -27.93
CA GLY A 179 -17.21 20.65 -26.54
C GLY A 179 -16.13 21.38 -25.72
N ALA A 180 -16.46 21.69 -24.47
CA ALA A 180 -15.57 22.41 -23.57
C ALA A 180 -14.47 21.50 -23.01
N ILE A 181 -13.33 22.09 -22.67
CA ILE A 181 -12.19 21.43 -22.03
C ILE A 181 -12.62 20.99 -20.65
N ARG A 182 -12.56 19.68 -20.36
CA ARG A 182 -13.05 19.08 -19.12
C ARG A 182 -11.96 18.74 -18.10
N CYS A 183 -10.73 18.57 -18.58
CA CYS A 183 -9.59 18.23 -17.74
C CYS A 183 -8.30 18.74 -18.38
N ILE A 184 -7.37 19.21 -17.56
CA ILE A 184 -6.03 19.62 -17.94
C ILE A 184 -5.06 19.07 -16.91
N VAL A 185 -3.96 18.48 -17.38
CA VAL A 185 -2.83 18.05 -16.58
C VAL A 185 -1.57 18.69 -17.16
N TRP A 186 -0.77 19.31 -16.30
CA TRP A 186 0.50 19.92 -16.69
C TRP A 186 1.66 19.15 -16.03
N ALA A 187 2.47 18.48 -16.86
CA ALA A 187 3.68 17.79 -16.45
C ALA A 187 4.90 18.37 -17.18
N ASN A 188 5.71 19.18 -16.50
CA ASN A 188 6.91 19.83 -17.06
C ASN A 188 6.65 20.63 -18.34
N SER A 189 7.13 20.15 -19.50
CA SER A 189 6.93 20.78 -20.81
C SER A 189 5.63 20.33 -21.50
N LEU A 190 4.95 19.32 -20.96
CA LEU A 190 3.79 18.66 -21.54
C LEU A 190 2.50 19.16 -20.88
N VAL A 191 1.52 19.53 -21.70
CA VAL A 191 0.16 19.81 -21.26
C VAL A 191 -0.76 18.83 -21.96
N VAL A 192 -1.41 17.96 -21.17
CA VAL A 192 -2.42 17.02 -21.66
C VAL A 192 -3.79 17.51 -21.26
N TRP A 193 -4.72 17.53 -22.20
CA TRP A 193 -6.06 18.07 -21.97
C TRP A 193 -7.12 17.26 -22.69
N GLY A 194 -8.31 17.20 -22.10
CA GLY A 194 -9.44 16.41 -22.58
C GLY A 194 -10.66 17.26 -22.92
N THR A 195 -11.36 16.83 -23.95
CA THR A 195 -12.68 17.31 -24.37
C THR A 195 -13.64 16.12 -24.47
N GLU A 196 -14.90 16.37 -24.80
CA GLU A 196 -15.88 15.31 -25.03
C GLU A 196 -15.43 14.38 -26.18
N GLU A 197 -14.74 14.93 -27.19
CA GLU A 197 -14.29 14.20 -28.40
C GLU A 197 -12.98 13.42 -28.23
N GLY A 198 -12.20 13.66 -27.18
CA GLY A 198 -10.89 13.04 -27.04
C GLY A 198 -9.88 13.82 -26.22
N VAL A 199 -8.68 13.26 -26.13
CA VAL A 199 -7.52 13.76 -25.38
C VAL A 199 -6.45 14.26 -26.35
N ARG A 200 -5.77 15.34 -26.00
CA ARG A 200 -4.68 15.92 -26.80
C ARG A 200 -3.49 16.26 -25.91
N ALA A 201 -2.30 16.22 -26.49
CA ALA A 201 -1.06 16.56 -25.82
C ALA A 201 -0.36 17.71 -26.58
N TYR A 202 0.02 18.75 -25.86
CA TYR A 202 0.71 19.94 -26.37
C TYR A 202 2.05 20.11 -25.67
N CYS A 203 3.12 20.37 -26.44
CA CYS A 203 4.43 20.67 -25.88
C CYS A 203 4.64 22.18 -25.84
N LEU A 204 4.86 22.73 -24.64
CA LEU A 204 5.08 24.15 -24.42
C LEU A 204 6.43 24.64 -24.99
N VAL A 205 7.44 23.78 -25.00
CA VAL A 205 8.78 24.09 -25.55
C VAL A 205 8.73 24.10 -27.08
N GLU A 206 8.17 23.07 -27.70
CA GLU A 206 8.04 22.97 -29.16
C GLU A 206 6.88 23.80 -29.73
N ARG A 207 6.00 24.31 -28.87
CA ARG A 207 4.83 25.12 -29.21
C ARG A 207 3.93 24.48 -30.26
N ARG A 208 3.69 23.17 -30.12
CA ARG A 208 2.83 22.41 -31.02
C ARG A 208 2.13 21.26 -30.32
N SER A 209 1.05 20.80 -30.92
CA SER A 209 0.42 19.54 -30.57
C SER A 209 1.33 18.36 -30.94
N LEU A 210 1.51 17.44 -30.00
CA LEU A 210 2.29 16.22 -30.17
C LEU A 210 1.40 15.02 -30.51
N THR A 211 0.18 14.98 -29.97
CA THR A 211 -0.76 13.87 -30.18
C THR A 211 -2.22 14.29 -30.07
N SER A 212 -3.08 13.56 -30.78
CA SER A 212 -4.53 13.60 -30.65
C SER A 212 -5.05 12.17 -30.52
N LEU A 213 -5.60 11.83 -29.37
CA LEU A 213 -6.25 10.56 -29.06
C LEU A 213 -7.77 10.76 -29.12
N PRO A 214 -8.43 10.41 -30.25
CA PRO A 214 -9.88 10.54 -30.36
C PRO A 214 -10.59 9.55 -29.43
N ARG A 215 -11.79 9.92 -28.96
CA ARG A 215 -12.68 8.98 -28.29
C ARG A 215 -13.03 7.85 -29.27
N PRO A 216 -13.02 6.58 -28.83
CA PRO A 216 -13.48 5.46 -29.66
C PRO A 216 -14.93 5.64 -30.10
N ALA A 217 -15.24 5.31 -31.35
CA ALA A 217 -16.60 5.42 -31.89
C ALA A 217 -17.62 4.54 -31.15
N THR A 218 -17.15 3.49 -30.47
CA THR A 218 -17.96 2.61 -29.62
C THR A 218 -18.44 3.30 -28.33
N GLU A 219 -17.78 4.39 -27.93
CA GLU A 219 -18.10 5.16 -26.72
C GLU A 219 -18.98 6.35 -27.08
N THR A 220 -20.30 6.15 -27.03
CA THR A 220 -21.29 7.20 -27.33
C THR A 220 -21.53 8.17 -26.17
N ASP A 221 -21.07 7.81 -24.97
CA ASP A 221 -21.13 8.67 -23.79
C ASP A 221 -20.08 9.79 -23.88
N ARG A 222 -20.53 11.03 -23.65
CA ARG A 222 -19.72 12.26 -23.70
C ARG A 222 -19.11 12.63 -22.35
N THR A 223 -19.06 11.70 -21.39
CA THR A 223 -18.33 11.87 -20.13
C THR A 223 -16.86 12.22 -20.36
N ALA A 224 -16.30 13.11 -19.55
CA ALA A 224 -14.91 13.53 -19.65
C ALA A 224 -13.95 12.33 -19.52
N ALA A 225 -12.83 12.39 -20.24
CA ALA A 225 -11.76 11.41 -20.07
C ALA A 225 -11.04 11.62 -18.73
N PHE A 226 -10.67 10.52 -18.07
CA PHE A 226 -9.73 10.57 -16.95
C PHE A 226 -8.32 10.60 -17.52
N ILE A 227 -7.48 11.54 -17.06
CA ILE A 227 -6.13 11.76 -17.56
C ILE A 227 -5.17 11.87 -16.38
N GLN A 228 -4.04 11.20 -16.47
CA GLN A 228 -2.90 11.40 -15.57
C GLN A 228 -1.62 11.51 -16.40
N ALA A 229 -0.75 12.43 -16.03
CA ALA A 229 0.57 12.60 -16.61
C ALA A 229 1.55 12.95 -15.50
N SER A 230 2.66 12.22 -15.41
CA SER A 230 3.66 12.41 -14.36
C SER A 230 4.94 13.06 -14.84
N ASP A 231 5.18 13.00 -16.14
CA ASP A 231 6.40 13.46 -16.77
C ASP A 231 6.07 13.93 -18.18
N GLU A 232 7.09 14.39 -18.91
CA GLU A 232 6.94 14.88 -20.27
C GLU A 232 6.90 13.77 -21.33
N ALA A 233 7.07 12.51 -20.92
CA ALA A 233 7.19 11.37 -21.81
C ALA A 233 5.97 10.44 -21.77
N ASN A 234 5.18 10.41 -20.70
CA ASN A 234 4.10 9.43 -20.55
C ASN A 234 2.84 10.08 -19.97
N PHE A 235 1.71 9.70 -20.55
CA PHE A 235 0.40 9.97 -19.97
C PHE A 235 -0.52 8.77 -20.18
N ILE A 236 -1.50 8.64 -19.30
CA ILE A 236 -2.54 7.62 -19.38
C ILE A 236 -3.89 8.30 -19.50
N ALA A 237 -4.79 7.68 -20.26
CA ALA A 237 -6.13 8.19 -20.49
C ALA A 237 -7.16 7.05 -20.44
N ALA A 238 -8.33 7.33 -19.90
CA ALA A 238 -9.46 6.41 -19.92
C ALA A 238 -10.75 7.10 -20.37
N PHE A 239 -11.47 6.45 -21.29
CA PHE A 239 -12.78 6.83 -21.78
C PHE A 239 -13.78 5.72 -21.45
N ARG A 240 -14.56 5.86 -20.38
CA ARG A 240 -15.56 4.89 -19.92
C ARG A 240 -15.03 3.45 -19.84
N ARG A 241 -14.93 2.68 -20.93
CA ARG A 241 -14.37 1.33 -20.97
C ARG A 241 -13.01 1.24 -21.65
N SER A 242 -12.57 2.24 -22.38
CA SER A 242 -11.33 2.19 -23.16
C SER A 242 -10.18 2.82 -22.40
N VAL A 243 -9.08 2.08 -22.20
CA VAL A 243 -7.88 2.53 -21.49
C VAL A 243 -6.71 2.66 -22.46
N TYR A 244 -5.93 3.73 -22.32
CA TYR A 244 -4.80 4.07 -23.19
C TYR A 244 -3.58 4.46 -22.36
N ILE A 245 -2.44 3.88 -22.72
CA ILE A 245 -1.12 4.27 -22.22
C ILE A 245 -0.37 4.87 -23.40
N CYS A 246 0.00 6.14 -23.28
CA CYS A 246 0.62 6.89 -24.35
C CYS A 246 2.03 7.33 -23.94
N ARG A 247 2.99 7.15 -24.86
CA ARG A 247 4.36 7.62 -24.73
C ARG A 247 4.68 8.66 -25.79
N ILE A 248 5.18 9.81 -25.39
CA ILE A 248 5.77 10.81 -26.27
C ILE A 248 7.21 10.37 -26.59
N ALA A 249 7.46 9.98 -27.84
CA ALA A 249 8.77 9.53 -28.30
C ALA A 249 9.07 10.06 -29.71
N PRO A 250 10.35 10.13 -30.12
CA PRO A 250 10.72 10.43 -31.50
C PRO A 250 10.09 9.43 -32.46
N ASP A 251 9.40 9.93 -33.48
CA ASP A 251 8.93 9.13 -34.60
C ASP A 251 10.13 8.60 -35.40
N PRO A 252 10.22 7.28 -35.70
CA PRO A 252 11.36 6.70 -36.40
C PRO A 252 11.64 7.31 -37.77
N ASN A 253 10.60 7.81 -38.46
CA ASN A 253 10.72 8.33 -39.82
C ASN A 253 11.09 9.82 -39.84
N SER A 254 10.46 10.62 -38.98
CA SER A 254 10.62 12.08 -38.98
C SER A 254 11.57 12.60 -37.90
N GLY A 255 11.92 11.78 -36.90
CA GLY A 255 12.69 12.17 -35.71
C GLY A 255 11.94 13.12 -34.77
N ARG A 256 10.72 13.55 -35.13
CA ARG A 256 9.91 14.48 -34.34
C ARG A 256 9.23 13.74 -33.21
N ARG A 257 9.16 14.36 -32.02
CA ARG A 257 8.41 13.78 -30.90
C ARG A 257 6.91 13.71 -31.23
N VAL A 258 6.31 12.53 -31.12
CA VAL A 258 4.88 12.29 -31.31
C VAL A 258 4.39 11.36 -30.21
N GLY A 259 3.10 11.38 -29.89
CA GLY A 259 2.54 10.41 -28.96
C GLY A 259 2.25 9.09 -29.66
N GLN A 260 2.79 8.00 -29.11
CA GLN A 260 2.59 6.63 -29.53
C GLN A 260 1.75 5.92 -28.47
N ILE A 261 0.75 5.14 -28.88
CA ILE A 261 0.00 4.26 -27.97
C ILE A 261 0.88 3.04 -27.72
N VAL A 262 1.35 2.86 -26.49
CA VAL A 262 2.21 1.72 -26.11
C VAL A 262 1.40 0.54 -25.59
N ALA A 263 0.20 0.80 -25.08
CA ALA A 263 -0.77 -0.20 -24.68
C ALA A 263 -2.17 0.43 -24.74
N SER A 264 -3.16 -0.38 -25.08
CA SER A 264 -4.57 0.01 -25.10
C SER A 264 -5.43 -1.23 -24.94
N PHE A 265 -6.50 -1.14 -24.16
CA PHE A 265 -7.40 -2.28 -23.97
C PHE A 265 -8.82 -1.81 -23.63
N SER A 266 -9.78 -2.68 -23.89
CA SER A 266 -11.17 -2.51 -23.43
C SER A 266 -11.34 -3.17 -22.07
N PHE A 267 -11.93 -2.43 -21.14
CA PHE A 267 -12.21 -2.84 -19.78
C PHE A 267 -13.70 -3.20 -19.61
N PRO A 268 -14.05 -4.31 -18.92
CA PRO A 268 -15.42 -4.80 -18.87
C PRO A 268 -16.38 -3.95 -18.04
N MET A 269 -15.89 -3.05 -17.20
CA MET A 269 -16.69 -2.16 -16.34
C MET A 269 -16.50 -0.69 -16.73
N THR A 270 -17.32 0.20 -16.17
CA THR A 270 -17.10 1.64 -16.35
C THR A 270 -15.96 2.09 -15.45
N VAL A 271 -14.90 2.60 -16.06
CA VAL A 271 -13.77 3.27 -15.39
C VAL A 271 -14.24 4.61 -14.85
N CYS A 272 -14.00 4.80 -13.56
CA CYS A 272 -14.32 6.00 -12.77
C CYS A 272 -13.05 6.80 -12.39
N GLY A 273 -11.87 6.27 -12.72
CA GLY A 273 -10.59 6.89 -12.44
C GLY A 273 -9.42 5.97 -12.81
N ILE A 274 -8.27 6.55 -13.10
CA ILE A 274 -7.06 5.82 -13.48
C ILE A 274 -5.82 6.46 -12.83
N CYS A 275 -4.89 5.64 -12.33
CA CYS A 275 -3.60 6.06 -11.78
C CYS A 275 -2.50 5.06 -12.17
N GLY A 276 -1.23 5.50 -12.11
CA GLY A 276 -0.09 4.61 -12.38
C GLY A 276 0.38 3.91 -11.11
N PHE A 277 0.78 2.64 -11.20
CA PHE A 277 1.29 1.84 -10.09
C PHE A 277 2.58 1.13 -10.49
N GLY A 278 3.70 1.86 -10.46
CA GLY A 278 4.96 1.36 -11.02
C GLY A 278 4.86 1.11 -12.52
N LYS A 279 4.93 -0.16 -12.94
CA LYS A 279 4.72 -0.59 -14.34
C LYS A 279 3.27 -0.95 -14.65
N GLU A 280 2.45 -1.10 -13.61
CA GLU A 280 1.05 -1.50 -13.67
C GLU A 280 0.15 -0.27 -13.57
N LEU A 281 -1.17 -0.48 -13.62
CA LEU A 281 -2.17 0.55 -13.49
C LEU A 281 -3.17 0.20 -12.39
N LEU A 282 -3.62 1.23 -11.67
CA LEU A 282 -4.82 1.14 -10.85
C LEU A 282 -6.00 1.72 -11.62
N LEU A 283 -7.05 0.91 -11.78
CA LEU A 283 -8.32 1.33 -12.35
C LEU A 283 -9.39 1.31 -11.27
N LEU A 284 -9.97 2.48 -10.99
CA LEU A 284 -11.19 2.55 -10.20
C LEU A 284 -12.35 2.29 -11.15
N SER A 285 -13.21 1.34 -10.83
CA SER A 285 -14.36 0.97 -11.63
C SER A 285 -15.63 0.95 -10.80
N GLN A 286 -16.78 1.10 -11.46
CA GLN A 286 -18.07 0.87 -10.84
C GLN A 286 -19.06 0.38 -11.89
N LYS A 287 -19.76 -0.70 -11.56
CA LYS A 287 -21.01 -1.08 -12.23
C LYS A 287 -22.17 -0.38 -11.53
N GLU A 288 -23.15 0.13 -12.28
CA GLU A 288 -24.22 0.96 -11.72
C GLU A 288 -24.86 0.34 -10.47
N LYS A 289 -24.90 1.12 -9.38
CA LYS A 289 -25.43 0.72 -8.06
C LYS A 289 -24.71 -0.46 -7.39
N GLU A 290 -23.61 -0.95 -7.95
CA GLU A 290 -22.71 -1.89 -7.30
C GLU A 290 -21.57 -1.14 -6.61
N LYS A 291 -20.89 -1.82 -5.68
CA LYS A 291 -19.77 -1.25 -4.96
C LYS A 291 -18.62 -0.95 -5.94
N PRO A 292 -17.91 0.17 -5.76
CA PRO A 292 -16.74 0.47 -6.56
C PRO A 292 -15.66 -0.59 -6.32
N GLN A 293 -14.93 -0.92 -7.37
CA GLN A 293 -13.82 -1.87 -7.32
C GLN A 293 -12.53 -1.17 -7.73
N LEU A 294 -11.44 -1.54 -7.08
CA LEU A 294 -10.10 -1.13 -7.46
C LEU A 294 -9.39 -2.32 -8.09
N HIS A 295 -8.97 -2.14 -9.33
CA HIS A 295 -8.33 -3.17 -10.15
C HIS A 295 -6.87 -2.82 -10.32
N LEU A 296 -6.00 -3.80 -10.09
CA LEU A 296 -4.59 -3.71 -10.39
C LEU A 296 -4.30 -4.52 -11.65
N VAL A 297 -3.91 -3.83 -12.72
CA VAL A 297 -3.75 -4.46 -14.03
C VAL A 297 -2.36 -4.23 -14.61
N GLU A 298 -1.81 -5.26 -15.24
CA GLU A 298 -0.66 -5.12 -16.13
C GLU A 298 -1.18 -4.85 -17.55
N PRO A 299 -0.91 -3.65 -18.12
CA PRO A 299 -1.45 -3.28 -19.42
C PRO A 299 -0.69 -3.93 -20.59
N GLY A 300 -1.42 -4.42 -21.59
CA GLY A 300 -0.89 -4.93 -22.86
C GLY A 300 -1.48 -4.22 -24.08
N ILE A 301 -1.08 -4.67 -25.28
CA ILE A 301 -1.70 -4.24 -26.53
C ILE A 301 -2.96 -5.09 -26.74
N ASP A 302 -4.11 -4.42 -26.79
CA ASP A 302 -5.46 -4.98 -26.92
C ASP A 302 -5.88 -5.95 -25.81
N THR A 303 -5.09 -6.06 -24.74
CA THR A 303 -5.34 -6.95 -23.61
C THR A 303 -4.75 -6.38 -22.31
N TYR A 304 -5.07 -7.01 -21.19
CA TYR A 304 -4.49 -6.73 -19.87
C TYR A 304 -4.48 -8.01 -19.02
N VAL A 305 -3.58 -8.08 -18.04
CA VAL A 305 -3.58 -9.12 -17.01
C VAL A 305 -4.11 -8.52 -15.72
N GLU A 306 -5.19 -9.09 -15.18
CA GLU A 306 -5.76 -8.70 -13.89
C GLU A 306 -4.93 -9.35 -12.76
N LEU A 307 -4.25 -8.53 -11.96
CA LEU A 307 -3.36 -8.99 -10.88
C LEU A 307 -4.08 -9.04 -9.54
N ALA A 308 -5.00 -8.10 -9.29
CA ALA A 308 -5.81 -8.06 -8.08
C ALA A 308 -7.09 -7.25 -8.29
N ILE A 309 -8.17 -7.65 -7.60
CA ILE A 309 -9.43 -6.90 -7.54
C ILE A 309 -9.80 -6.71 -6.08
N GLU A 310 -10.10 -5.48 -5.70
CA GLU A 310 -10.47 -5.13 -4.34
C GLU A 310 -11.78 -4.35 -4.29
N GLU A 311 -12.76 -4.86 -3.54
CA GLU A 311 -14.06 -4.20 -3.36
C GLU A 311 -13.95 -3.06 -2.33
N LEU A 312 -14.31 -1.84 -2.73
CA LEU A 312 -14.20 -0.66 -1.87
C LEU A 312 -15.49 -0.43 -1.08
N LYS A 313 -15.34 -0.25 0.24
CA LYS A 313 -16.45 0.06 1.17
C LYS A 313 -16.74 1.58 1.21
N VAL A 314 -17.03 2.18 0.05
CA VAL A 314 -17.38 3.60 -0.09
C VAL A 314 -18.77 3.88 0.51
N ARG A 315 -18.93 4.97 1.26
CA ARG A 315 -20.25 5.34 1.83
C ARG A 315 -21.17 5.92 0.76
N GLY A 316 -22.41 5.43 0.68
CA GLY A 316 -23.45 5.98 -0.20
C GLY A 316 -23.20 5.77 -1.70
N PHE A 317 -22.40 4.76 -2.06
CA PHE A 317 -22.01 4.46 -3.43
C PHE A 317 -23.21 4.23 -4.36
N GLU A 318 -24.35 3.81 -3.82
CA GLU A 318 -25.60 3.58 -4.54
C GLU A 318 -26.19 4.87 -5.13
N ARG A 319 -25.78 6.04 -4.60
CA ARG A 319 -26.23 7.37 -5.04
C ARG A 319 -25.30 8.01 -6.06
N TYR A 320 -24.17 7.36 -6.35
CA TYR A 320 -23.10 7.93 -7.17
C TYR A 320 -23.02 7.22 -8.51
N SER A 321 -22.81 8.02 -9.54
CA SER A 321 -22.42 7.56 -10.87
C SER A 321 -20.90 7.58 -11.02
N PRO A 322 -20.34 6.88 -12.01
CA PRO A 322 -18.90 6.94 -12.33
C PRO A 322 -18.32 8.36 -12.42
N ALA A 323 -19.10 9.33 -12.91
CA ALA A 323 -18.68 10.72 -13.03
C ALA A 323 -18.53 11.46 -11.68
N ASN A 324 -19.07 10.91 -10.59
CA ASN A 324 -18.96 11.48 -9.25
C ASN A 324 -17.67 11.08 -8.53
N PHE A 325 -16.91 10.13 -9.07
CA PHE A 325 -15.63 9.72 -8.48
C PHE A 325 -14.49 10.59 -9.00
N ARG A 326 -13.48 10.77 -8.15
CA ARG A 326 -12.14 11.23 -8.55
C ARG A 326 -11.12 10.24 -8.02
N PHE A 327 -10.02 10.11 -8.74
CA PHE A 327 -8.92 9.25 -8.36
C PHE A 327 -7.61 10.00 -8.54
N GLU A 328 -7.01 10.36 -7.42
CA GLU A 328 -5.78 11.16 -7.35
C GLU A 328 -4.64 10.35 -6.73
N GLN A 329 -3.40 10.71 -7.03
CA GLN A 329 -2.23 9.98 -6.54
C GLN A 329 -1.17 10.94 -5.99
N LEU A 330 -0.47 10.50 -4.95
CA LEU A 330 0.79 11.04 -4.48
C LEU A 330 1.87 9.98 -4.69
N ARG A 331 2.48 10.02 -5.87
CA ARG A 331 3.42 8.99 -6.33
C ARG A 331 4.63 8.84 -5.42
N SER A 332 5.16 9.95 -4.88
CA SER A 332 6.34 9.95 -4.02
C SER A 332 6.16 9.13 -2.74
N GLU A 333 4.92 8.93 -2.30
CA GLU A 333 4.57 8.23 -1.07
C GLU A 333 3.72 6.98 -1.33
N GLY A 334 3.46 6.62 -2.59
CA GLY A 334 2.63 5.46 -2.93
C GLY A 334 1.19 5.54 -2.40
N MET A 335 0.63 6.76 -2.30
CA MET A 335 -0.74 7.00 -1.83
C MET A 335 -1.69 7.28 -3.00
N TYR A 336 -2.90 6.76 -2.90
CA TYR A 336 -3.96 6.89 -3.89
C TYR A 336 -5.27 7.25 -3.20
N PHE A 337 -5.93 8.32 -3.66
CA PHE A 337 -7.12 8.89 -3.04
C PHE A 337 -8.34 8.61 -3.90
N ILE A 338 -9.21 7.73 -3.43
CA ILE A 338 -10.52 7.48 -3.99
C ILE A 338 -11.50 8.45 -3.34
N VAL A 339 -12.05 9.35 -4.16
CA VAL A 339 -12.88 10.45 -3.69
C VAL A 339 -14.27 10.31 -4.27
N CYS A 340 -15.29 10.46 -3.42
CA CYS A 340 -16.67 10.65 -3.83
C CYS A 340 -17.28 11.84 -3.08
N PRO A 341 -18.51 12.27 -3.39
CA PRO A 341 -19.08 13.52 -2.84
C PRO A 341 -19.10 13.60 -1.30
N LYS A 342 -19.18 12.47 -0.58
CA LYS A 342 -19.26 12.42 0.89
C LYS A 342 -18.25 11.46 1.53
N ASP A 343 -17.21 11.04 0.80
CA ASP A 343 -16.20 10.11 1.33
C ASP A 343 -14.85 10.29 0.64
N ILE A 344 -13.78 10.02 1.39
CA ILE A 344 -12.42 9.94 0.86
C ILE A 344 -11.77 8.71 1.47
N ILE A 345 -11.35 7.77 0.62
CA ILE A 345 -10.56 6.60 1.00
C ILE A 345 -9.16 6.78 0.46
N CYS A 346 -8.16 6.65 1.33
CA CYS A 346 -6.77 6.58 0.93
C CYS A 346 -6.34 5.11 0.89
N ALA A 347 -5.86 4.67 -0.26
CA ALA A 347 -5.13 3.43 -0.45
C ALA A 347 -3.64 3.73 -0.44
N GLN A 348 -2.89 3.02 0.39
CA GLN A 348 -1.46 3.16 0.58
C GLN A 348 -0.77 1.89 0.11
N GLN A 349 0.25 2.02 -0.72
CA GLN A 349 1.11 0.89 -1.08
C GLN A 349 1.74 0.30 0.18
N ARG A 350 1.64 -1.03 0.32
CA ARG A 350 2.22 -1.75 1.44
C ARG A 350 3.74 -1.73 1.35
N ASP A 351 4.36 -1.58 2.51
CA ASP A 351 5.81 -1.63 2.66
C ASP A 351 6.26 -2.99 3.22
N ARG A 352 7.57 -3.13 3.45
CA ARG A 352 8.14 -4.37 4.00
C ARG A 352 7.70 -4.66 5.44
N SER A 353 7.36 -3.63 6.22
CA SER A 353 6.80 -3.81 7.56
C SER A 353 5.41 -4.46 7.47
N ASP A 354 4.59 -3.99 6.53
CA ASP A 354 3.28 -4.57 6.23
C ASP A 354 3.40 -6.03 5.75
N HIS A 355 4.41 -6.35 4.94
CA HIS A 355 4.70 -7.71 4.49
C HIS A 355 5.05 -8.65 5.64
N LEU A 356 5.95 -8.23 6.53
CA LEU A 356 6.32 -9.01 7.71
C LEU A 356 5.13 -9.25 8.64
N GLN A 357 4.31 -8.23 8.85
CA GLN A 357 3.08 -8.37 9.63
C GLN A 357 2.11 -9.38 8.98
N TRP A 358 1.96 -9.35 7.65
CA TRP A 358 1.13 -10.29 6.91
C TRP A 358 1.62 -11.73 7.08
N LEU A 359 2.92 -11.99 6.85
CA LEU A 359 3.51 -13.32 7.02
C LEU A 359 3.28 -13.87 8.42
N LEU A 360 3.56 -13.06 9.45
CA LEU A 360 3.38 -13.45 10.85
C LEU A 360 1.91 -13.76 11.18
N SER A 361 0.97 -12.97 10.67
CA SER A 361 -0.47 -13.19 10.89
C SER A 361 -1.00 -14.49 10.26
N ARG A 362 -0.29 -15.02 9.26
CA ARG A 362 -0.60 -16.28 8.56
C ARG A 362 0.26 -17.45 9.03
N GLY A 363 1.01 -17.27 10.13
CA GLY A 363 1.88 -18.31 10.67
C GLY A 363 3.09 -18.65 9.79
N LYS A 364 3.40 -17.83 8.78
CA LYS A 364 4.57 -18.00 7.89
C LYS A 364 5.85 -17.47 8.56
N PHE A 365 6.11 -17.93 9.77
CA PHE A 365 7.18 -17.42 10.64
C PHE A 365 8.58 -17.62 10.07
N LYS A 366 8.83 -18.77 9.43
CA LYS A 366 10.11 -19.07 8.79
C LYS A 366 10.41 -18.06 7.67
N GLN A 367 9.45 -17.84 6.77
CA GLN A 367 9.59 -16.87 5.68
C GLN A 367 9.82 -15.45 6.23
N ALA A 368 9.09 -15.08 7.29
CA ALA A 368 9.29 -13.78 7.93
C ALA A 368 10.69 -13.64 8.54
N LEU A 369 11.23 -14.70 9.14
CA LEU A 369 12.58 -14.68 9.70
C LEU A 369 13.64 -14.60 8.60
N ASP A 370 13.50 -15.39 7.54
CA ASP A 370 14.40 -15.38 6.39
C ASP A 370 14.43 -13.99 5.73
N ASP A 371 13.26 -13.35 5.55
CA ASP A 371 13.16 -11.98 5.04
C ASP A 371 13.92 -10.99 5.93
N VAL A 372 13.71 -11.02 7.26
CA VAL A 372 14.41 -10.12 8.19
C VAL A 372 15.92 -10.35 8.20
N GLN A 373 16.38 -11.60 8.08
CA GLN A 373 17.80 -11.92 8.04
C GLN A 373 18.48 -11.41 6.76
N GLN A 374 17.78 -11.47 5.61
CA GLN A 374 18.33 -11.02 4.33
C GLN A 374 18.23 -9.50 4.15
N GLY A 375 17.09 -8.90 4.48
CA GLY A 375 16.84 -7.48 4.26
C GLY A 375 17.15 -6.58 5.46
N GLY A 376 17.52 -7.15 6.61
CA GLY A 376 17.75 -6.41 7.86
C GLY A 376 16.47 -6.07 8.62
N SER A 377 16.62 -5.60 9.86
CA SER A 377 15.52 -5.24 10.76
C SER A 377 14.77 -3.98 10.32
N ILE A 378 13.45 -3.94 10.54
CA ILE A 378 12.58 -2.78 10.27
C ILE A 378 11.66 -2.53 11.47
N GLY A 379 11.77 -1.35 12.09
CA GLY A 379 10.93 -0.98 13.23
C GLY A 379 11.02 -2.01 14.36
N GLU A 380 9.87 -2.61 14.71
CA GLU A 380 9.78 -3.67 15.72
C GLU A 380 10.15 -5.08 15.20
N PHE A 381 10.26 -5.25 13.88
CA PHE A 381 10.58 -6.53 13.24
C PHE A 381 12.10 -6.71 13.15
N THR A 382 12.63 -7.44 14.12
CA THR A 382 14.04 -7.81 14.24
C THR A 382 14.16 -9.34 14.17
N ALA A 383 15.34 -9.86 13.83
CA ALA A 383 15.56 -11.31 13.83
C ALA A 383 15.22 -11.94 15.20
N ALA A 384 15.51 -11.21 16.29
CA ALA A 384 15.16 -11.61 17.64
C ALA A 384 13.64 -11.61 17.89
N SER A 385 12.92 -10.54 17.53
CA SER A 385 11.47 -10.45 17.77
C SER A 385 10.65 -11.40 16.90
N VAL A 386 10.99 -11.52 15.62
CA VAL A 386 10.35 -12.46 14.68
C VAL A 386 10.72 -13.91 15.05
N GLY A 387 11.99 -14.15 15.37
CA GLY A 387 12.46 -15.47 15.79
C GLY A 387 11.81 -15.94 17.09
N ARG A 388 11.59 -15.06 18.07
CA ARG A 388 10.84 -15.40 19.28
C ARG A 388 9.41 -15.85 18.98
N LYS A 389 8.69 -15.09 18.14
CA LYS A 389 7.34 -15.48 17.69
C LYS A 389 7.36 -16.85 16.99
N TYR A 390 8.42 -17.14 16.24
CA TYR A 390 8.59 -18.44 15.60
C TYR A 390 8.86 -19.57 16.61
N ILE A 391 9.73 -19.35 17.60
CA ILE A 391 9.99 -20.30 18.69
C ILE A 391 8.70 -20.59 19.46
N ASP A 392 7.95 -19.57 19.85
CA ASP A 392 6.66 -19.71 20.54
C ASP A 392 5.68 -20.57 19.73
N HIS A 393 5.62 -20.35 18.41
CA HIS A 393 4.80 -21.17 17.52
C HIS A 393 5.28 -22.63 17.48
N LEU A 394 6.58 -22.88 17.32
CA LEU A 394 7.13 -24.25 17.28
C LEU A 394 6.88 -24.99 18.60
N LEU A 395 6.99 -24.31 19.74
CA LEU A 395 6.64 -24.88 21.04
C LEU A 395 5.15 -25.23 21.11
N SER A 396 4.26 -24.37 20.61
CA SER A 396 2.81 -24.62 20.59
C SER A 396 2.39 -25.81 19.72
N VAL A 397 3.12 -26.07 18.63
CA VAL A 397 2.87 -27.19 17.71
C VAL A 397 3.62 -28.47 18.14
N GLY A 398 4.46 -28.40 19.18
CA GLY A 398 5.22 -29.54 19.70
C GLY A 398 6.52 -29.85 18.94
N GLN A 399 6.99 -28.95 18.08
CA GLN A 399 8.24 -29.10 17.32
C GLN A 399 9.45 -28.62 18.15
N PHE A 400 9.67 -29.26 19.30
CA PHE A 400 10.64 -28.82 20.31
C PHE A 400 12.10 -28.80 19.83
N GLY A 401 12.50 -29.75 18.97
CA GLY A 401 13.85 -29.81 18.43
C GLY A 401 14.20 -28.61 17.55
N GLN A 402 13.30 -28.25 16.63
CA GLN A 402 13.48 -27.07 15.77
C GLN A 402 13.44 -25.77 16.60
N ALA A 403 12.56 -25.70 17.60
CA ALA A 403 12.50 -24.57 18.52
C ALA A 403 13.84 -24.36 19.25
N ALA A 404 14.44 -25.45 19.75
CA ALA A 404 15.71 -25.41 20.47
C ALA A 404 16.89 -25.03 19.57
N GLU A 405 16.93 -25.54 18.33
CA GLU A 405 17.95 -25.17 17.35
C GLU A 405 17.88 -23.67 17.03
N LEU A 406 16.67 -23.16 16.82
CA LEU A 406 16.40 -21.76 16.51
C LEU A 406 16.79 -20.80 17.63
N CYS A 407 16.75 -21.25 18.89
CA CYS A 407 17.21 -20.45 20.03
C CYS A 407 18.67 -20.00 19.87
N GLN A 408 19.54 -20.81 19.27
CA GLN A 408 20.96 -20.46 19.08
C GLN A 408 21.18 -19.30 18.12
N THR A 409 20.29 -19.14 17.14
CA THR A 409 20.42 -18.10 16.11
C THR A 409 19.66 -16.83 16.48
N VAL A 410 18.58 -16.97 17.27
CA VAL A 410 17.67 -15.87 17.64
C VAL A 410 18.07 -15.19 18.94
N LEU A 411 18.54 -15.95 19.94
CA LEU A 411 18.80 -15.43 21.29
C LEU A 411 20.25 -15.01 21.45
N SER A 412 20.47 -13.83 22.03
CA SER A 412 21.82 -13.28 22.21
C SER A 412 22.11 -12.87 23.65
N GLY A 413 21.09 -12.43 24.40
CA GLY A 413 21.22 -11.94 25.77
C GLY A 413 21.07 -13.03 26.83
N LYS A 414 21.69 -12.82 28.00
CA LYS A 414 21.54 -13.69 29.19
C LYS A 414 20.06 -13.84 29.56
N GLU A 415 19.38 -12.72 29.78
CA GLU A 415 17.97 -12.69 30.19
C GLU A 415 17.04 -13.40 29.19
N GLU A 416 17.33 -13.29 27.89
CA GLU A 416 16.55 -13.95 26.83
C GLU A 416 16.67 -15.47 26.90
N TRP A 417 17.89 -15.98 27.10
CA TRP A 417 18.15 -17.41 27.27
C TRP A 417 17.52 -17.97 28.54
N GLU A 418 17.58 -17.21 29.65
CA GLU A 418 16.99 -17.62 30.92
C GLU A 418 15.47 -17.70 30.82
N ALA A 419 14.82 -16.68 30.27
CA ALA A 419 13.38 -16.69 30.02
C ALA A 419 12.96 -17.87 29.12
N MET A 420 13.73 -18.13 28.05
CA MET A 420 13.46 -19.25 27.15
C MET A 420 13.60 -20.61 27.85
N ALA A 421 14.59 -20.78 28.72
CA ALA A 421 14.75 -22.02 29.48
C ALA A 421 13.53 -22.31 30.38
N TYR A 422 12.94 -21.29 31.00
CA TYR A 422 11.69 -21.44 31.74
C TYR A 422 10.51 -21.78 30.84
N GLN A 423 10.40 -21.19 29.64
CA GLN A 423 9.34 -21.53 28.69
C GLN A 423 9.42 -22.99 28.23
N PHE A 424 10.62 -23.50 27.89
CA PHE A 424 10.81 -24.92 27.54
C PHE A 424 10.49 -25.85 28.71
N HIS A 425 10.79 -25.44 29.94
CA HIS A 425 10.42 -26.20 31.14
C HIS A 425 8.90 -26.26 31.34
N GLN A 426 8.18 -25.15 31.20
CA GLN A 426 6.72 -25.12 31.29
C GLN A 426 6.05 -25.96 30.18
N ALA A 427 6.65 -26.00 28.98
CA ALA A 427 6.21 -26.83 27.88
C ALA A 427 6.59 -28.33 28.04
N GLY A 428 7.30 -28.71 29.12
CA GLY A 428 7.70 -30.10 29.37
C GLY A 428 8.77 -30.65 28.41
N CYS A 429 9.52 -29.78 27.75
CA CYS A 429 10.48 -30.15 26.69
C CYS A 429 11.91 -29.67 26.96
N THR A 430 12.29 -29.53 28.24
CA THR A 430 13.63 -29.06 28.67
C THR A 430 14.78 -29.85 28.06
N SER A 431 14.59 -31.15 27.80
CA SER A 431 15.58 -32.03 27.17
C SER A 431 15.98 -31.59 25.76
N ALA A 432 15.05 -31.03 24.98
CA ALA A 432 15.35 -30.52 23.64
C ALA A 432 16.30 -29.32 23.70
N LEU A 433 16.11 -28.41 24.66
CA LEU A 433 16.93 -27.21 24.83
C LEU A 433 18.34 -27.51 25.36
N ALA A 434 18.50 -28.59 26.13
CA ALA A 434 19.71 -28.86 26.91
C ALA A 434 21.01 -28.86 26.09
N ARG A 435 20.99 -29.39 24.87
CA ARG A 435 22.18 -29.43 24.00
C ARG A 435 22.59 -28.06 23.44
N HIS A 436 21.69 -27.11 23.46
CA HIS A 436 21.83 -25.81 22.81
C HIS A 436 22.12 -24.67 23.80
N LEU A 437 22.13 -24.95 25.11
CA LEU A 437 22.41 -23.93 26.12
C LEU A 437 23.82 -23.33 25.98
N PRO A 438 23.96 -21.99 26.10
CA PRO A 438 25.25 -21.32 26.10
C PRO A 438 26.16 -21.86 27.20
N LYS A 439 27.45 -22.06 26.88
CA LYS A 439 28.46 -22.55 27.85
C LYS A 439 29.41 -21.45 28.35
N SER A 440 29.37 -20.26 27.75
CA SER A 440 30.30 -19.17 28.08
C SER A 440 29.74 -17.77 27.83
N LYS A 441 29.34 -17.44 26.60
CA LYS A 441 28.79 -16.13 26.24
C LYS A 441 27.43 -16.28 25.55
N PRO A 442 26.33 -15.79 26.15
CA PRO A 442 26.22 -15.31 27.53
C PRO A 442 26.39 -16.47 28.55
N GLN A 443 26.91 -16.19 29.75
CA GLN A 443 26.88 -17.16 30.85
C GLN A 443 25.58 -16.97 31.64
N LEU A 444 24.76 -18.01 31.71
CA LEU A 444 23.49 -17.98 32.42
C LEU A 444 23.70 -18.18 33.92
N ASP A 445 22.67 -17.89 34.71
CA ASP A 445 22.66 -18.21 36.13
C ASP A 445 22.76 -19.73 36.37
N THR A 446 23.47 -20.13 37.41
CA THR A 446 23.67 -21.53 37.80
C THR A 446 22.33 -22.26 37.99
N SER A 447 21.30 -21.55 38.46
CA SER A 447 19.95 -22.10 38.66
C SER A 447 19.31 -22.63 37.37
N VAL A 448 19.63 -22.06 36.20
CA VAL A 448 19.09 -22.51 34.91
C VAL A 448 19.70 -23.85 34.50
N TYR A 449 21.02 -24.01 34.66
CA TYR A 449 21.69 -25.28 34.38
C TYR A 449 21.25 -26.37 35.36
N ASP A 450 21.09 -26.02 36.65
CA ASP A 450 20.57 -26.94 37.67
C ASP A 450 19.13 -27.38 37.35
N LEU A 451 18.27 -26.47 36.89
CA LEU A 451 16.91 -26.78 36.44
C LEU A 451 16.92 -27.80 35.29
N VAL A 452 17.72 -27.52 34.25
CA VAL A 452 17.81 -28.38 33.07
C VAL A 452 18.35 -29.76 33.42
N LEU A 453 19.44 -29.84 34.20
CA LEU A 453 20.01 -31.12 34.62
C LEU A 453 19.04 -31.95 35.45
N ASN A 454 18.30 -31.32 36.38
CA ASN A 454 17.31 -32.03 37.19
C ASN A 454 16.16 -32.59 36.35
N GLU A 455 15.73 -31.87 35.32
CA GLU A 455 14.63 -32.32 34.46
C GLU A 455 15.08 -33.40 33.46
N VAL A 456 16.26 -33.24 32.87
CA VAL A 456 16.85 -34.26 31.99
C VAL A 456 17.14 -35.54 32.79
N PHE A 457 17.62 -35.44 34.03
CA PHE A 457 17.87 -36.61 34.88
C PHE A 457 16.62 -37.50 35.09
N LYS A 458 15.43 -36.89 35.20
CA LYS A 458 14.16 -37.61 35.36
C LYS A 458 13.68 -38.28 34.08
N THR A 459 14.03 -37.71 32.92
CA THR A 459 13.44 -38.06 31.62
C THR A 459 14.38 -38.89 30.75
N ASP A 460 15.67 -38.56 30.73
CA ASP A 460 16.71 -39.20 29.92
C ASP A 460 18.07 -39.23 30.64
N ARG A 461 18.39 -40.41 31.20
CA ARG A 461 19.64 -40.64 31.95
C ARG A 461 20.88 -40.67 31.07
N GLU A 462 20.76 -41.00 29.78
CA GLU A 462 21.89 -41.00 28.84
C GLU A 462 22.26 -39.58 28.43
N GLN A 463 21.25 -38.77 28.09
CA GLN A 463 21.45 -37.36 27.80
C GLN A 463 22.03 -36.63 29.03
N PHE A 464 21.57 -36.96 30.25
CA PHE A 464 22.15 -36.41 31.48
C PHE A 464 23.66 -36.69 31.58
N LEU A 465 24.09 -37.94 31.34
CA LEU A 465 25.50 -38.31 31.33
C LEU A 465 26.30 -37.54 30.26
N GLU A 466 25.72 -37.34 29.07
CA GLU A 466 26.32 -36.54 27.99
C GLU A 466 26.54 -35.08 28.43
N LEU A 467 25.56 -34.48 29.11
CA LEU A 467 25.62 -33.09 29.56
C LEU A 467 26.70 -32.88 30.62
N ILE A 468 26.74 -33.70 31.67
CA ILE A 468 27.77 -33.58 32.74
C ILE A 468 29.19 -33.86 32.23
N ASN A 469 29.33 -34.58 31.11
CA ASN A 469 30.61 -34.78 30.44
C ASN A 469 31.03 -33.54 29.64
N SER A 470 30.08 -32.83 29.04
CA SER A 470 30.35 -31.73 28.10
C SER A 470 30.33 -30.32 28.73
N TRP A 471 29.67 -30.14 29.87
CA TRP A 471 29.51 -28.85 30.53
C TRP A 471 30.65 -28.55 31.52
N PRO A 472 31.22 -27.33 31.51
CA PRO A 472 32.13 -26.87 32.57
C PRO A 472 31.50 -26.95 33.97
N SER A 473 32.28 -27.34 34.97
CA SER A 473 31.81 -27.56 36.36
C SER A 473 31.40 -26.29 37.10
N ASN A 474 31.68 -25.11 36.55
CA ASN A 474 31.24 -23.82 37.09
C ASN A 474 29.84 -23.40 36.61
N LEU A 475 29.21 -24.15 35.70
CA LEU A 475 27.87 -23.82 35.21
C LEU A 475 26.75 -24.33 36.12
N PHE A 476 26.98 -25.39 36.91
CA PHE A 476 25.97 -26.04 37.74
C PHE A 476 26.52 -26.42 39.13
N SER A 477 25.63 -26.68 40.08
CA SER A 477 25.99 -27.06 41.44
C SER A 477 26.37 -28.54 41.52
N VAL A 478 27.67 -28.84 41.31
CA VAL A 478 28.21 -30.22 41.38
C VAL A 478 27.77 -30.92 42.67
N ARG A 479 27.78 -30.21 43.81
CA ARG A 479 27.40 -30.78 45.11
C ARG A 479 25.91 -31.16 45.18
N ALA A 480 25.03 -30.31 44.66
CA ALA A 480 23.59 -30.59 44.66
C ALA A 480 23.27 -31.76 43.72
N VAL A 481 23.81 -31.74 42.50
CA VAL A 481 23.62 -32.79 41.50
C VAL A 481 24.17 -34.14 42.00
N THR A 482 25.35 -34.16 42.63
CA THR A 482 25.93 -35.38 43.22
C THR A 482 25.00 -36.00 44.27
N ARG A 483 24.36 -35.17 45.12
CA ARG A 483 23.45 -35.66 46.16
C ARG A 483 22.24 -36.36 45.56
N VAL A 484 21.64 -35.76 44.52
CA VAL A 484 20.47 -36.31 43.83
C VAL A 484 20.81 -37.65 43.15
N VAL A 485 21.93 -37.72 42.42
CA VAL A 485 22.36 -38.95 41.73
C VAL A 485 22.72 -40.06 42.72
N ALA A 486 23.40 -39.72 43.83
CA ALA A 486 23.75 -40.69 44.87
C ALA A 486 22.51 -41.26 45.58
N GLU A 487 21.49 -40.43 45.81
CA GLU A 487 20.22 -40.88 46.38
C GLU A 487 19.50 -41.85 45.44
N ASP A 488 19.41 -41.55 44.15
CA ASP A 488 18.74 -42.44 43.19
C ASP A 488 19.51 -43.74 42.95
N LEU A 489 20.85 -43.69 42.91
CA LEU A 489 21.71 -44.88 42.84
C LEU A 489 21.55 -45.77 44.08
N SER A 490 21.35 -45.18 45.27
CA SER A 490 21.10 -45.97 46.49
C SER A 490 19.81 -46.81 46.38
N ARG A 491 18.83 -46.35 45.59
CA ARG A 491 17.59 -47.08 45.29
C ARG A 491 17.76 -48.08 44.15
N GLN A 492 18.71 -47.82 43.24
CA GLN A 492 18.97 -48.62 42.03
C GLN A 492 20.48 -48.96 41.89
N PRO A 493 21.06 -49.77 42.80
CA PRO A 493 22.51 -49.94 42.92
C PRO A 493 23.19 -50.59 41.69
N ASN A 494 22.44 -51.32 40.86
CA ASN A 494 22.96 -52.00 39.67
C ASN A 494 22.88 -51.16 38.38
N ASP A 495 22.40 -49.91 38.44
CA ASP A 495 22.32 -49.04 37.27
C ASP A 495 23.75 -48.57 36.87
N GLN A 496 24.21 -49.03 35.71
CA GLN A 496 25.54 -48.71 35.19
C GLN A 496 25.67 -47.24 34.78
N ILE A 497 24.59 -46.60 34.33
CA ILE A 497 24.59 -45.20 33.89
C ILE A 497 24.70 -44.30 35.13
N LEU A 498 23.91 -44.56 36.18
CA LEU A 498 23.99 -43.80 37.43
C LEU A 498 25.37 -43.92 38.10
N ASN A 499 25.98 -45.10 38.05
CA ASN A 499 27.36 -45.30 38.52
C ASN A 499 28.37 -44.44 37.74
N ARG A 500 28.27 -44.41 36.39
CA ARG A 500 29.12 -43.55 35.54
C ARG A 500 28.90 -42.07 35.82
N CYS A 501 27.64 -41.64 35.99
CA CYS A 501 27.29 -40.27 36.35
C CYS A 501 27.93 -39.86 37.68
N LEU A 502 27.80 -40.70 38.71
CA LEU A 502 28.34 -40.42 40.02
C LEU A 502 29.87 -40.36 40.03
N ALA A 503 30.53 -41.28 39.33
CA ALA A 503 31.99 -41.25 39.16
C ALA A 503 32.46 -39.93 38.54
N ARG A 504 31.81 -39.49 37.45
CA ARG A 504 32.13 -38.23 36.78
C ARG A 504 31.93 -37.01 37.68
N LEU A 505 30.84 -36.96 38.45
CA LEU A 505 30.56 -35.86 39.37
C LEU A 505 31.60 -35.78 40.50
N TYR A 506 32.08 -36.91 41.00
CA TYR A 506 33.18 -36.93 41.97
C TYR A 506 34.49 -36.40 41.37
N GLU A 507 34.85 -36.77 40.14
CA GLU A 507 36.02 -36.21 39.45
C GLU A 507 35.94 -34.69 39.33
N LEU A 508 34.77 -34.18 38.91
CA LEU A 508 34.52 -32.75 38.79
C LEU A 508 34.67 -32.08 40.15
N SER A 509 34.14 -32.67 41.23
CA SER A 509 34.24 -32.11 42.59
C SER A 509 35.68 -31.99 43.12
N VAL A 510 36.58 -32.92 42.76
CA VAL A 510 38.00 -32.86 43.13
C VAL A 510 38.72 -31.79 42.32
N SER A 511 38.38 -31.63 41.04
CA SER A 511 38.96 -30.59 40.19
C SER A 511 38.62 -29.18 40.66
N THR A 512 37.40 -28.95 41.15
CA THR A 512 36.94 -27.64 41.66
C THR A 512 37.56 -27.28 43.02
N ARG A 513 38.10 -28.25 43.77
CA ARG A 513 38.84 -27.99 45.04
C ARG A 513 40.32 -27.65 44.82
N ARG A 514 40.85 -27.90 43.61
CA ARG A 514 42.27 -27.67 43.25
C ARG A 514 42.50 -26.35 42.50
N ARG A 515 41.44 -25.71 42.00
CA ARG A 515 41.44 -24.33 41.51
C ARG A 515 40.95 -23.42 42.62
#